data_AF-A0AAD3SM92-F1
#
_entry.id   AF-A0AAD3SM92-F1
#
_cell.length_a   1.000
_cell.length_b   1.000
_cell.length_c   1.000
_cell.angle_alpha   90.00
_cell.angle_beta   90.00
_cell.angle_gamma   90.00
#
_symmetry.space_group_name_H-M   'P 1'
#
loop_
_entity.id
_entity.type
_entity.pdbx_description
1 polymer ?
#
loop_
_entity_poly.entity_id
_entity_poly.type
_entity_poly.pdbx_seq_one_letter_code
_entity_poly.pdbx_strand_id
1 'polypeptide(L)'
;MLVSSLNFLHDLGCLSPVLTCSAKASLMLRKNPHMAISRRRIGATAILTSILLAREAFLIDKMAKGFDFRMTAPDQTVEEAESTIGEHARGLRRVKALLESGSWKEAQQQLRRNSSLLKQDIYTIIQSKEGSIRPQLRKLYSDLFNNVTKIDYAARDKDTARVWECYNNMEAALNDLLSKIQ
;
A
#
# COMPACT_ATOMS: atom_id res chain seq x y z
N MET A 1 -46.58 51.94 7.72
CA MET A 1 -46.51 51.94 6.24
C MET A 1 -45.71 50.70 5.87
N LEU A 2 -46.38 49.59 5.50
CA LEU A 2 -46.73 49.20 4.11
C LEU A 2 -45.44 49.07 3.26
N VAL A 3 -45.12 48.00 2.53
CA VAL A 3 -45.91 46.88 1.99
C VAL A 3 -44.95 45.86 1.34
N SER A 4 -45.33 44.57 1.42
CA SER A 4 -45.17 43.44 0.46
C SER A 4 -43.82 43.10 -0.19
N SER A 5 -43.30 41.86 -0.20
CA SER A 5 -43.83 40.49 -0.45
C SER A 5 -43.70 40.02 -1.93
N LEU A 6 -43.26 38.75 -2.09
CA LEU A 6 -43.49 37.78 -3.18
C LEU A 6 -42.76 38.03 -4.52
N ASN A 7 -41.85 37.16 -4.99
CA ASN A 7 -42.07 35.93 -5.82
C ASN A 7 -40.98 35.98 -6.93
N PHE A 8 -40.51 34.95 -7.66
CA PHE A 8 -40.89 33.57 -7.94
C PHE A 8 -39.67 32.85 -8.59
N LEU A 9 -39.78 31.54 -8.72
CA LEU A 9 -38.85 30.55 -9.29
C LEU A 9 -38.47 30.72 -10.78
N HIS A 10 -37.55 29.82 -11.19
CA HIS A 10 -37.10 29.36 -12.53
C HIS A 10 -35.72 29.95 -12.90
N ASP A 11 -34.69 29.19 -13.26
CA ASP A 11 -34.70 28.07 -14.20
C ASP A 11 -33.45 27.14 -14.07
N LEU A 12 -33.59 25.96 -14.66
CA LEU A 12 -32.75 24.77 -14.72
C LEU A 12 -31.30 24.96 -15.22
N GLY A 13 -30.39 24.11 -14.74
CA GLY A 13 -29.05 23.95 -15.34
C GLY A 13 -28.07 23.03 -14.60
N CYS A 14 -28.47 21.79 -14.30
CA CYS A 14 -27.53 20.72 -13.91
C CYS A 14 -26.65 20.31 -15.09
N LEU A 15 -25.32 20.24 -14.93
CA LEU A 15 -24.46 19.36 -15.73
C LEU A 15 -23.18 19.00 -14.93
N SER A 16 -23.20 17.82 -14.29
CA SER A 16 -22.03 17.14 -13.71
C SER A 16 -21.46 16.16 -14.74
N PRO A 17 -20.14 16.04 -14.93
CA PRO A 17 -19.57 15.01 -15.78
C PRO A 17 -19.56 13.66 -15.07
N VAL A 18 -20.30 12.69 -15.62
CA VAL A 18 -20.36 11.30 -15.21
C VAL A 18 -19.14 10.55 -15.76
N LEU A 19 -18.32 9.99 -14.87
CA LEU A 19 -17.33 8.97 -15.17
C LEU A 19 -18.03 7.62 -15.32
N THR A 20 -18.10 7.08 -16.54
CA THR A 20 -18.58 5.72 -16.80
C THR A 20 -17.40 4.75 -16.86
N CYS A 21 -17.31 3.88 -15.85
CA CYS A 21 -16.55 2.63 -15.89
C CYS A 21 -17.57 1.48 -15.82
N SER A 22 -17.59 0.61 -16.84
CA SER A 22 -18.39 -0.60 -16.83
C SER A 22 -17.54 -1.78 -17.30
N ALA A 23 -17.14 -2.61 -16.33
CA ALA A 23 -16.73 -3.98 -16.58
C ALA A 23 -17.95 -4.85 -16.83
N LYS A 24 -17.89 -5.77 -17.80
CA LYS A 24 -18.60 -7.05 -17.74
C LYS A 24 -17.90 -8.07 -18.63
N ALA A 25 -17.25 -9.04 -17.97
CA ALA A 25 -16.81 -10.29 -18.56
C ALA A 25 -18.03 -11.19 -18.79
N SER A 26 -18.17 -11.73 -20.01
CA SER A 26 -19.17 -12.72 -20.35
C SER A 26 -18.48 -14.00 -20.77
N LEU A 27 -18.36 -14.94 -19.82
CA LEU A 27 -18.08 -16.35 -20.06
C LEU A 27 -19.32 -16.99 -20.68
N MET A 28 -19.27 -17.33 -21.98
CA MET A 28 -20.29 -18.18 -22.60
C MET A 28 -19.83 -19.63 -22.62
N LEU A 29 -20.47 -20.38 -21.72
CA LEU A 29 -20.56 -21.82 -21.63
C LEU A 29 -21.19 -22.42 -22.89
N ARG A 30 -20.54 -23.39 -23.55
CA ARG A 30 -21.19 -24.31 -24.50
C ARG A 30 -20.81 -25.76 -24.19
N LYS A 31 -21.69 -26.44 -23.44
CA LYS A 31 -21.89 -27.91 -23.46
C LYS A 31 -22.68 -28.25 -24.74
N ASN A 32 -22.60 -29.41 -25.41
CA ASN A 32 -22.28 -30.78 -25.01
C ASN A 32 -22.02 -31.66 -26.28
N PRO A 33 -21.68 -32.96 -26.16
CA PRO A 33 -20.91 -33.74 -27.12
C PRO A 33 -21.76 -34.49 -28.15
N HIS A 34 -21.14 -34.87 -29.28
CA HIS A 34 -21.63 -35.94 -30.13
C HIS A 34 -20.48 -36.92 -30.40
N MET A 35 -20.62 -38.13 -29.88
CA MET A 35 -19.73 -39.26 -30.15
C MET A 35 -20.00 -39.79 -31.56
N ALA A 36 -18.94 -39.92 -32.37
CA ALA A 36 -18.95 -40.77 -33.55
C ALA A 36 -17.69 -41.63 -33.52
N ILE A 37 -17.88 -42.90 -33.17
CA ILE A 37 -16.88 -43.96 -33.17
C ILE A 37 -16.66 -44.37 -34.64
N SER A 38 -15.47 -44.10 -35.18
CA SER A 38 -15.04 -44.67 -36.46
C SER A 38 -14.00 -45.76 -36.19
N ARG A 39 -14.42 -47.02 -36.40
CA ARG A 39 -13.55 -48.20 -36.37
C ARG A 39 -12.77 -48.27 -37.67
N ARG A 40 -11.44 -48.26 -37.61
CA ARG A 40 -10.58 -48.89 -38.62
C ARG A 40 -9.51 -49.72 -37.92
N ARG A 41 -9.59 -51.04 -38.14
CA ARG A 41 -8.55 -52.03 -37.84
C ARG A 41 -7.46 -51.90 -38.90
N ILE A 42 -6.21 -51.76 -38.48
CA ILE A 42 -4.94 -52.24 -39.09
C ILE A 42 -3.98 -52.13 -37.90
N GLY A 43 -3.41 -53.19 -37.33
CA GLY A 43 -2.48 -54.14 -37.94
C GLY A 43 -1.29 -54.17 -36.97
N ALA A 44 -0.96 -55.35 -36.43
CA ALA A 44 0.01 -55.53 -35.37
C ALA A 44 1.43 -55.16 -35.82
N THR A 45 2.15 -54.42 -34.98
CA THR A 45 3.61 -54.53 -34.85
C THR A 45 3.97 -54.45 -33.37
N ALA A 46 4.48 -55.56 -32.85
CA ALA A 46 5.26 -55.58 -31.62
C ALA A 46 6.65 -55.02 -31.94
N ILE A 47 7.24 -54.23 -31.03
CA ILE A 47 8.66 -54.24 -30.68
C ILE A 47 8.78 -53.62 -29.28
N LEU A 48 9.18 -54.45 -28.32
CA LEU A 48 9.79 -54.06 -27.07
C LEU A 48 11.27 -53.77 -27.36
N THR A 49 11.67 -52.51 -27.28
CA THR A 49 13.07 -52.07 -27.15
C THR A 49 13.01 -50.75 -26.38
N SER A 50 13.55 -50.57 -25.18
CA SER A 50 14.88 -50.84 -24.64
C SER A 50 15.37 -49.49 -24.09
N ILE A 51 15.93 -49.53 -22.89
CA ILE A 51 16.88 -48.55 -22.35
C ILE A 51 16.24 -47.27 -21.79
N LEU A 52 15.93 -47.33 -20.49
CA LEU A 52 16.59 -46.53 -19.45
C LEU A 52 17.43 -45.36 -20.01
N LEU A 53 16.76 -44.31 -20.49
CA LEU A 53 17.39 -43.04 -20.79
C LEU A 53 17.65 -42.34 -19.45
N ALA A 54 18.85 -42.60 -18.94
CA ALA A 54 19.60 -41.83 -17.95
C ALA A 54 18.75 -40.88 -17.09
N ARG A 55 18.37 -41.37 -15.91
CA ARG A 55 17.94 -40.61 -14.73
C ARG A 55 19.03 -39.64 -14.21
N GLU A 56 19.99 -39.24 -15.03
CA GLU A 56 21.14 -38.42 -14.63
C GLU A 56 21.57 -37.51 -15.79
N ALA A 57 20.64 -36.85 -16.46
CA ALA A 57 20.94 -35.50 -16.94
C ALA A 57 20.54 -34.56 -15.81
N PHE A 58 21.45 -34.47 -14.84
CA PHE A 58 21.75 -33.31 -14.04
C PHE A 58 20.54 -32.37 -13.93
N LEU A 59 19.83 -32.48 -12.81
CA LEU A 59 19.19 -31.31 -12.21
C LEU A 59 20.17 -30.17 -12.44
N ILE A 60 19.92 -29.35 -13.45
CA ILE A 60 20.61 -28.09 -13.61
C ILE A 60 19.99 -27.29 -12.48
N ASP A 61 20.51 -27.56 -11.30
CA ASP A 61 20.42 -26.81 -10.06
C ASP A 61 21.22 -25.51 -10.21
N LYS A 62 21.34 -25.01 -11.44
CA LYS A 62 21.33 -23.59 -11.66
C LYS A 62 19.87 -23.19 -11.54
N MET A 63 19.43 -23.10 -10.28
CA MET A 63 18.42 -22.12 -9.90
C MET A 63 18.71 -20.89 -10.74
N ALA A 64 17.84 -20.63 -11.73
CA ALA A 64 17.87 -19.36 -12.43
C ALA A 64 17.85 -18.32 -11.32
N LYS A 65 18.92 -17.53 -11.20
CA LYS A 65 18.89 -16.35 -10.33
C LYS A 65 17.77 -15.49 -10.90
N GLY A 66 16.58 -15.66 -10.33
CA GLY A 66 15.44 -14.81 -10.60
C GLY A 66 15.94 -13.38 -10.44
N PHE A 67 15.54 -12.51 -11.38
CA PHE A 67 15.87 -11.09 -11.30
C PHE A 67 15.63 -10.61 -9.87
N ASP A 68 16.70 -10.28 -9.17
CA ASP A 68 16.64 -9.68 -7.85
C ASP A 68 16.21 -8.24 -8.07
N PHE A 69 14.90 -8.00 -8.01
CA PHE A 69 14.31 -6.67 -8.10
C PHE A 69 14.58 -5.87 -6.81
N ARG A 70 15.84 -5.77 -6.37
CA ARG A 70 16.29 -4.86 -5.30
C ARG A 70 16.22 -3.38 -5.68
N MET A 71 15.41 -3.04 -6.69
CA MET A 71 15.25 -1.70 -7.25
C MET A 71 14.39 -0.76 -6.38
N THR A 72 13.85 -1.21 -5.25
CA THR A 72 12.85 -0.41 -4.49
C THR A 72 13.01 -0.39 -2.97
N ALA A 73 13.96 -1.12 -2.39
CA ALA A 73 14.23 -1.05 -0.95
C ALA A 73 15.62 -0.43 -0.74
N PRO A 74 15.74 0.69 0.01
CA PRO A 74 17.04 1.23 0.37
C PRO A 74 17.86 0.20 1.15
N ASP A 75 19.16 0.17 0.92
CA ASP A 75 20.16 -0.74 1.53
C ASP A 75 20.39 -0.50 3.03
N GLN A 76 19.39 0.06 3.72
CA GLN A 76 19.48 0.36 5.14
C GLN A 76 19.46 -0.93 5.96
N THR A 77 20.49 -1.12 6.78
CA THR A 77 20.52 -2.28 7.68
C THR A 77 19.55 -2.08 8.85
N VAL A 78 19.24 -3.18 9.56
CA VAL A 78 18.36 -3.11 10.73
C VAL A 78 19.00 -2.25 11.82
N GLU A 79 20.30 -2.40 12.03
CA GLU A 79 21.08 -1.66 13.00
C GLU A 79 21.13 -0.16 12.67
N GLU A 80 21.28 0.18 11.38
CA GLU A 80 21.21 1.56 10.93
C GLU A 80 19.82 2.16 11.22
N ALA A 81 18.75 1.44 10.87
CA ALA A 81 17.37 1.87 11.16
C ALA A 81 17.09 2.07 12.65
N GLU A 82 17.55 1.15 13.50
CA GLU A 82 17.41 1.27 14.95
C GLU A 82 18.21 2.45 15.52
N SER A 83 19.34 2.82 14.89
CA SER A 83 20.13 3.99 15.29
C SER A 83 19.50 5.33 14.86
N THR A 84 18.84 5.38 13.69
CA THR A 84 18.30 6.61 13.11
C THR A 84 16.85 6.90 13.48
N ILE A 85 16.06 5.89 13.84
CA ILE A 85 14.62 6.02 14.12
C ILE A 85 14.31 7.11 15.17
N GLY A 86 15.15 7.23 16.21
CA GLY A 86 14.97 8.24 17.25
C GLY A 86 15.18 9.67 16.73
N GLU A 87 16.08 9.88 15.78
CA GLU A 87 16.26 11.17 15.14
C GLU A 87 15.10 11.51 14.20
N HIS A 88 14.69 10.58 13.34
CA HIS A 88 13.58 10.81 12.42
C HIS A 88 12.25 11.02 13.16
N ALA A 89 12.02 10.32 14.28
CA ALA A 89 10.88 10.56 15.16
C ALA A 89 10.91 11.95 15.80
N ARG A 90 12.08 12.44 16.24
CA ARG A 90 12.24 13.83 16.72
C ARG A 90 11.98 14.84 15.60
N GLY A 91 12.43 14.56 14.38
CA GLY A 91 12.13 15.35 13.19
C GLY A 91 10.61 15.49 12.97
N LEU A 92 9.87 14.39 13.09
CA LEU A 92 8.42 14.40 12.97
C LEU A 92 7.75 15.29 14.04
N ARG A 93 8.21 15.23 15.30
CA ARG A 93 7.68 16.07 16.40
C ARG A 93 7.98 17.56 16.22
N ARG A 94 9.12 17.93 15.61
CA ARG A 94 9.49 19.34 15.37
C ARG A 94 8.51 20.09 14.46
N VAL A 95 7.68 19.37 13.69
CA VAL A 95 6.61 19.97 12.87
C VAL A 95 5.61 20.74 13.73
N LYS A 96 5.46 20.38 15.02
CA LYS A 96 4.55 21.07 15.96
C LYS A 96 4.75 22.58 15.97
N ALA A 97 5.99 23.05 16.08
CA ALA A 97 6.30 24.47 16.13
C ALA A 97 5.85 25.22 14.84
N LEU A 98 5.92 24.56 13.68
CA LEU A 98 5.46 25.12 12.40
C LEU A 98 3.93 25.17 12.30
N LEU A 99 3.25 24.19 12.90
CA LEU A 99 1.79 24.18 13.00
C LEU A 99 1.29 25.27 13.96
N GLU A 100 1.97 25.46 15.09
CA GLU A 100 1.67 26.54 16.06
C GLU A 100 1.89 27.93 15.47
N SER A 101 2.93 28.11 14.65
CA SER A 101 3.20 29.38 13.97
C SER A 101 2.32 29.62 12.74
N GLY A 102 1.48 28.65 12.34
CA GLY A 102 0.67 28.73 11.13
C GLY A 102 1.49 28.69 9.83
N SER A 103 2.74 28.22 9.88
CA SER A 103 3.65 28.05 8.74
C SER A 103 3.28 26.80 7.94
N TRP A 104 2.06 26.77 7.40
CA TRP A 104 1.42 25.56 6.85
C TRP A 104 2.24 24.88 5.75
N LYS A 105 2.83 25.66 4.85
CA LYS A 105 3.59 25.12 3.71
C LYS A 105 4.90 24.49 4.17
N GLU A 106 5.64 25.17 5.06
CA GLU A 106 6.84 24.61 5.67
C GLU A 106 6.50 23.38 6.51
N ALA A 107 5.40 23.42 7.28
CA ALA A 107 4.93 22.31 8.08
C ALA A 107 4.69 21.06 7.22
N GLN A 108 3.95 21.19 6.11
CA GLN A 108 3.72 20.08 5.17
C GLN A 108 5.03 19.55 4.57
N GLN A 109 5.96 20.44 4.18
CA GLN A 109 7.24 20.01 3.62
C GLN A 109 8.06 19.19 4.63
N GLN A 110 8.20 19.68 5.86
CA GLN A 110 8.91 18.99 6.93
C GLN A 110 8.21 17.69 7.31
N LEU A 111 6.88 17.70 7.41
CA LEU A 111 6.07 16.53 7.68
C LEU A 111 6.30 15.43 6.65
N ARG A 112 6.25 15.74 5.34
CA ARG A 112 6.48 14.77 4.26
C ARG A 112 7.92 14.25 4.26
N ARG A 113 8.91 15.11 4.47
CA ARG A 113 10.32 14.70 4.54
C ARG A 113 10.58 13.75 5.71
N ASN A 114 10.21 14.18 6.92
CA ASN A 114 10.48 13.40 8.14
C ASN A 114 9.66 12.11 8.17
N SER A 115 8.42 12.13 7.67
CA SER A 115 7.62 10.90 7.57
C SER A 115 8.18 9.91 6.56
N SER A 116 8.74 10.36 5.44
CA SER A 116 9.36 9.46 4.46
C SER A 116 10.55 8.70 5.06
N LEU A 117 11.43 9.41 5.79
CA LEU A 117 12.58 8.81 6.47
C LEU A 117 12.12 7.83 7.55
N LEU A 118 11.16 8.24 8.38
CA LEU A 118 10.65 7.39 9.46
C LEU A 118 9.91 6.15 8.93
N LYS A 119 9.21 6.25 7.79
CA LYS A 119 8.58 5.08 7.13
C LYS A 119 9.62 4.03 6.79
N GLN A 120 10.77 4.47 6.27
CA GLN A 120 11.85 3.61 5.88
C GLN A 120 12.39 2.82 7.08
N ASP A 121 12.78 3.52 8.15
CA ASP A 121 13.33 2.86 9.34
C ASP A 121 12.34 1.85 9.93
N ILE A 122 11.09 2.30 10.13
CA ILE A 122 10.07 1.46 10.77
C ILE A 122 9.78 0.23 9.90
N TYR A 123 9.71 0.39 8.57
CA TYR A 123 9.48 -0.74 7.69
C TYR A 123 10.62 -1.75 7.76
N THR A 124 11.88 -1.30 7.72
CA THR A 124 13.07 -2.15 7.88
C THR A 124 13.03 -2.92 9.20
N ILE A 125 12.73 -2.24 10.30
CA ILE A 125 12.61 -2.86 11.63
C ILE A 125 11.45 -3.87 11.67
N ILE A 126 10.27 -3.53 11.14
CA ILE A 126 9.13 -4.47 11.10
C ILE A 126 9.50 -5.75 10.34
N GLN A 127 10.30 -5.64 9.27
CA GLN A 127 10.72 -6.80 8.49
C GLN A 127 11.78 -7.67 9.18
N SER A 128 12.46 -7.18 10.22
CA SER A 128 13.41 -7.97 11.01
C SER A 128 12.78 -8.68 12.21
N LYS A 129 11.67 -8.18 12.77
CA LYS A 129 11.00 -8.78 13.94
C LYS A 129 10.35 -10.14 13.67
N GLU A 130 10.02 -10.88 14.73
CA GLU A 130 9.32 -12.17 14.64
C GLU A 130 7.90 -12.07 14.06
N GLY A 131 7.44 -13.14 13.41
CA GLY A 131 6.17 -13.16 12.68
C GLY A 131 4.92 -12.89 13.54
N SER A 132 4.94 -13.25 14.81
CA SER A 132 3.89 -13.03 15.82
C SER A 132 3.62 -11.55 16.11
N ILE A 133 4.68 -10.73 16.20
CA ILE A 133 4.58 -9.30 16.58
C ILE A 133 4.32 -8.39 15.36
N ARG A 134 4.73 -8.81 14.17
CA ARG A 134 4.58 -8.01 12.93
C ARG A 134 3.16 -7.47 12.68
N PRO A 135 2.06 -8.23 12.87
CA PRO A 135 0.71 -7.70 12.66
C PRO A 135 0.40 -6.50 13.56
N GLN A 136 0.82 -6.56 14.83
CA GLN A 136 0.63 -5.48 15.78
C GLN A 136 1.43 -4.23 15.36
N LEU A 137 2.70 -4.39 14.97
CA LEU A 137 3.52 -3.27 14.52
C LEU A 137 2.99 -2.64 13.22
N ARG A 138 2.50 -3.45 12.29
CA ARG A 138 1.90 -2.95 11.04
C ARG A 138 0.62 -2.14 11.29
N LYS A 139 -0.17 -2.52 12.30
CA LYS A 139 -1.33 -1.74 12.72
C LYS A 139 -0.90 -0.36 13.22
N LEU A 140 0.04 -0.30 14.16
CA LEU A 140 0.56 0.96 14.70
C LEU A 140 1.23 1.83 13.62
N TYR A 141 1.98 1.21 12.71
CA TYR A 141 2.55 1.88 11.53
C TYR A 141 1.46 2.53 10.69
N SER A 142 0.37 1.80 10.42
CA SER A 142 -0.75 2.31 9.63
C SER A 142 -1.45 3.45 10.36
N ASP A 143 -1.74 3.29 11.66
CA ASP A 143 -2.38 4.31 12.48
C ASP A 143 -1.53 5.60 12.53
N LEU A 144 -0.22 5.49 12.71
CA LEU A 144 0.72 6.61 12.68
C LEU A 144 0.66 7.37 11.35
N PHE A 145 0.89 6.68 10.23
CA PHE A 145 1.01 7.35 8.93
C PHE A 145 -0.32 7.75 8.31
N ASN A 146 -1.42 7.14 8.73
CA ASN A 146 -2.77 7.64 8.44
C ASN A 146 -2.99 9.00 9.11
N ASN A 147 -2.59 9.18 10.37
CA ASN A 147 -2.67 10.48 11.03
C ASN A 147 -1.75 11.51 10.39
N VAL A 148 -0.51 11.15 10.02
CA VAL A 148 0.39 12.04 9.25
C VAL A 148 -0.29 12.52 7.96
N THR A 149 -0.93 11.62 7.22
CA THR A 149 -1.66 11.96 5.98
C THR A 149 -2.84 12.89 6.26
N LYS A 150 -3.58 12.67 7.36
CA LYS A 150 -4.67 13.56 7.78
C LYS A 150 -4.17 14.94 8.19
N ILE A 151 -3.03 15.05 8.88
CA ILE A 151 -2.39 16.34 9.18
C ILE A 151 -2.02 17.06 7.89
N ASP A 152 -1.46 16.35 6.91
CA ASP A 152 -1.09 16.94 5.61
C ASP A 152 -2.30 17.57 4.90
N TYR A 153 -3.43 16.87 4.88
CA TYR A 153 -4.68 17.39 4.32
C TYR A 153 -5.27 18.52 5.16
N ALA A 154 -5.34 18.37 6.48
CA ALA A 154 -5.89 19.39 7.36
C ALA A 154 -5.07 20.69 7.34
N ALA A 155 -3.73 20.59 7.25
CA ALA A 155 -2.83 21.74 7.11
C ALA A 155 -3.02 22.46 5.75
N ARG A 156 -3.28 21.69 4.67
CA ARG A 156 -3.61 22.26 3.36
C ARG A 156 -4.88 23.11 3.43
N ASP A 157 -5.89 22.57 4.11
CA ASP A 157 -7.22 23.18 4.23
C ASP A 157 -7.27 24.20 5.39
N LYS A 158 -6.18 24.33 6.16
CA LYS A 158 -6.03 25.19 7.35
C LYS A 158 -7.07 24.91 8.44
N ASP A 159 -7.53 23.67 8.52
CA ASP A 159 -8.44 23.20 9.56
C ASP A 159 -7.67 22.93 10.85
N THR A 160 -7.56 23.97 11.69
CA THR A 160 -6.77 23.93 12.93
C THR A 160 -7.26 22.88 13.92
N ALA A 161 -8.58 22.71 14.07
CA ALA A 161 -9.15 21.72 14.97
C ALA A 161 -8.74 20.31 14.56
N ARG A 162 -8.88 19.99 13.27
CA ARG A 162 -8.51 18.69 12.72
C ARG A 162 -7.00 18.44 12.72
N VAL A 163 -6.19 19.47 12.48
CA VAL A 163 -4.71 19.39 12.61
C VAL A 163 -4.34 18.90 14.01
N TRP A 164 -4.88 19.54 15.05
CA TRP A 164 -4.52 19.21 16.44
C TRP A 164 -5.05 17.86 16.89
N GLU A 165 -6.27 17.50 16.49
CA GLU A 165 -6.79 16.14 16.70
C GLU A 165 -5.87 15.09 16.08
N CYS A 166 -5.51 15.26 14.81
CA CYS A 166 -4.65 14.29 14.11
C CYS A 166 -3.21 14.29 14.63
N TYR A 167 -2.69 15.45 15.07
CA TYR A 167 -1.36 15.56 15.68
C TYR A 167 -1.30 14.78 17.00
N ASN A 168 -2.30 14.93 17.88
CA ASN A 168 -2.33 14.21 19.15
C ASN A 168 -2.43 12.68 18.92
N ASN A 169 -3.26 12.26 17.98
CA ASN A 169 -3.38 10.85 17.59
C ASN A 169 -2.07 10.30 16.98
N MET A 170 -1.37 11.11 16.17
CA MET A 170 -0.05 10.78 15.65
C MET A 170 0.97 10.62 16.79
N GLU A 171 0.99 11.51 17.78
CA GLU A 171 1.93 11.47 18.90
C GLU A 171 1.72 10.23 19.77
N ALA A 172 0.45 9.88 20.06
CA ALA A 172 0.08 8.65 20.75
C ALA A 172 0.55 7.40 19.98
N ALA A 173 0.20 7.29 18.70
CA ALA A 173 0.61 6.15 17.87
C ALA A 173 2.13 6.03 17.72
N LEU A 174 2.84 7.16 17.65
CA LEU A 174 4.31 7.19 17.60
C LEU A 174 4.92 6.66 18.89
N ASN A 175 4.42 7.09 20.06
CA ASN A 175 4.89 6.61 21.36
C ASN A 175 4.65 5.10 21.53
N ASP A 176 3.44 4.63 21.20
CA ASP A 176 3.09 3.21 21.26
C ASP A 176 3.98 2.36 20.35
N LEU A 177 4.25 2.85 19.13
CA LEU A 177 5.12 2.16 18.18
C LEU A 177 6.56 2.08 18.67
N LEU A 178 7.12 3.20 19.16
CA LEU A 178 8.50 3.23 19.66
C LEU A 178 8.67 2.33 20.89
N SER A 179 7.69 2.29 21.79
CA SER A 179 7.71 1.42 22.99
C SER A 179 7.71 -0.09 22.69
N LYS A 180 7.38 -0.49 21.46
CA LYS A 180 7.39 -1.89 21.03
C LYS A 180 8.62 -2.25 20.21
N ILE A 181 9.31 -1.25 19.68
CA ILE A 181 10.50 -1.43 18.86
C ILE A 181 11.76 -1.39 19.73
N GLN A 182 11.81 -0.43 20.66
CA GLN A 182 12.85 -0.22 21.66
C GLN A 182 12.52 -0.98 22.95
#